data_AF-A0A0R2AFQ9-F1
#
_entry.id   AF-A0A0R2AFQ9-F1
#
_cell.length_a   1.000
_cell.length_b   1.000
_cell.length_c   1.000
_cell.angle_alpha   90.00
_cell.angle_beta   90.00
_cell.angle_gamma   90.00
#
_symmetry.space_group_name_H-M   'P 1'
#
loop_
_entity.id
_entity.type
_entity.pdbx_description
1 polymer ?
#
loop_
_entity_poly.entity_id
_entity_poly.type
_entity_poly.pdbx_seq_one_letter_code
_entity_poly.pdbx_strand_id
1 'polypeptide(L)'
;MNELKEWNDKKIRLKRYRGLLLAQSIDLTNFHEEVDSTHSIGDDQKCQICCQYRNLMKRINDVKQLIQATEQQTVIVKANQSVPKRRYYYICVDHERTIYVIRDKGIRDAEGWIPLEKRRDMKATRVSQARAFQVLQILDQKNRKDRINFLRHDNFYFGVVDKG
;
A
#
# COMPACT_ATOMS: atom_id res chain seq x y z
N MET A 1 -21.23 -0.48 10.19
CA MET A 1 -20.89 -1.89 10.51
C MET A 1 -21.13 -2.84 9.33
N ASN A 2 -22.05 -2.56 8.39
CA ASN A 2 -22.32 -3.40 7.21
C ASN A 2 -21.22 -3.39 6.13
N GLU A 3 -20.62 -2.23 5.82
CA GLU A 3 -19.67 -2.11 4.71
C GLU A 3 -18.41 -2.97 4.86
N LEU A 4 -17.85 -3.08 6.08
CA LEU A 4 -16.66 -3.90 6.32
C LEU A 4 -16.94 -5.40 6.09
N LYS A 5 -18.15 -5.84 6.47
CA LYS A 5 -18.61 -7.20 6.23
C LYS A 5 -18.79 -7.45 4.73
N GLU A 6 -19.41 -6.51 4.01
CA GLU A 6 -19.58 -6.57 2.56
C GLU A 6 -18.25 -6.64 1.80
N TRP A 7 -17.25 -5.83 2.18
CA TRP A 7 -15.92 -5.86 1.58
C TRP A 7 -15.19 -7.18 1.85
N ASN A 8 -15.30 -7.72 3.06
CA ASN A 8 -14.71 -9.02 3.40
C ASN A 8 -15.40 -10.16 2.63
N ASP A 9 -16.72 -10.15 2.53
CA ASP A 9 -17.48 -11.14 1.77
C ASP A 9 -17.13 -11.08 0.28
N LYS A 10 -17.01 -9.87 -0.29
CA LYS A 10 -16.56 -9.65 -1.66
C LYS A 10 -15.14 -10.20 -1.88
N LYS A 11 -14.21 -9.93 -0.96
CA LYS A 11 -12.84 -10.45 -1.01
C LYS A 11 -12.82 -11.98 -1.01
N ILE A 12 -13.60 -12.62 -0.15
CA ILE A 12 -13.69 -14.09 -0.08
C ILE A 12 -14.21 -14.66 -1.40
N ARG A 13 -15.26 -14.08 -1.98
CA ARG A 13 -15.79 -14.49 -3.28
C ARG A 13 -14.75 -14.35 -4.40
N LEU A 14 -14.03 -13.22 -4.45
CA LEU A 14 -12.98 -13.00 -5.44
C LEU A 14 -11.82 -14.00 -5.29
N LYS A 15 -11.41 -14.33 -4.06
CA LYS A 15 -10.39 -15.36 -3.80
C LYS A 15 -10.82 -16.74 -4.28
N ARG A 16 -12.07 -17.14 -3.98
CA ARG A 16 -12.65 -18.40 -4.46
C ARG A 16 -12.68 -18.44 -5.98
N TYR A 17 -13.15 -17.36 -6.60
CA TYR A 17 -13.20 -17.26 -8.05
C TYR A 17 -11.81 -17.34 -8.69
N ARG A 18 -10.81 -16.67 -8.14
CA ARG A 18 -9.41 -16.80 -8.57
C ARG A 18 -8.91 -18.25 -8.48
N GLY A 19 -9.27 -18.97 -7.43
CA GLY A 19 -8.95 -20.40 -7.28
C GLY A 19 -9.52 -21.24 -8.41
N LEU A 20 -10.78 -21.00 -8.80
CA LEU A 20 -11.41 -21.69 -9.93
C LEU A 20 -10.72 -21.38 -11.27
N LEU A 21 -10.35 -20.12 -11.50
CA LEU A 21 -9.62 -19.74 -12.72
C LEU A 21 -8.21 -20.37 -12.77
N LEU A 22 -7.54 -20.53 -11.63
CA LEU A 22 -6.25 -21.22 -11.56
C LEU A 22 -6.40 -22.72 -11.85
N ALA A 23 -7.44 -23.37 -11.33
CA ALA A 23 -7.73 -24.76 -11.67
C ALA A 23 -7.95 -24.94 -13.19
N GLN A 24 -8.78 -24.07 -13.78
CA GLN A 24 -9.00 -24.05 -15.23
C GLN A 24 -7.71 -23.83 -16.04
N SER A 25 -6.75 -23.08 -15.49
CA SER A 25 -5.47 -22.87 -16.18
C SER A 25 -4.61 -24.13 -16.21
N ILE A 26 -4.65 -24.92 -15.13
CA ILE A 26 -3.96 -26.22 -15.05
C ILE A 26 -4.61 -27.19 -16.03
N ASP A 27 -5.95 -27.24 -16.07
CA ASP A 27 -6.68 -28.11 -17.02
C ASP A 27 -6.33 -27.77 -18.48
N LEU A 28 -6.23 -26.48 -18.81
CA LEU A 28 -5.81 -26.03 -20.15
C LEU A 28 -4.36 -26.38 -20.47
N THR A 29 -3.46 -26.29 -19.49
CA THR A 29 -2.06 -26.72 -19.65
C THR A 29 -1.97 -28.20 -19.94
N ASN A 30 -2.64 -29.04 -19.14
CA ASN A 30 -2.63 -30.48 -19.35
C ASN A 30 -3.25 -30.86 -20.70
N PHE A 31 -4.38 -30.25 -21.06
CA PHE A 31 -5.01 -30.50 -22.36
C PHE A 31 -4.14 -30.04 -23.54
N HIS A 32 -3.42 -28.93 -23.40
CA HIS A 32 -2.46 -28.48 -24.41
C HIS A 32 -1.34 -29.50 -24.60
N GLU A 33 -0.75 -29.98 -23.51
CA GLU A 33 0.31 -31.01 -23.55
C GLU A 33 -0.17 -32.33 -24.18
N GLU A 34 -1.43 -32.71 -23.95
CA GLU A 34 -2.04 -33.92 -24.53
C GLU A 34 -2.33 -33.80 -26.04
N VAL A 35 -2.71 -32.62 -26.52
CA VAL A 35 -3.20 -32.41 -27.89
C VAL A 35 -2.13 -31.85 -28.83
N ASP A 36 -1.18 -31.04 -28.32
CA ASP A 36 -0.18 -30.37 -29.12
C ASP A 36 1.14 -30.16 -28.34
N SER A 37 2.18 -30.87 -28.74
CA SER A 37 3.51 -30.84 -28.11
C SER A 37 4.54 -30.01 -28.90
N THR A 38 4.10 -29.26 -29.92
CA THR A 38 5.00 -28.53 -30.82
C THR A 38 5.51 -27.20 -30.26
N HIS A 39 4.84 -26.66 -29.23
CA HIS A 39 5.17 -25.39 -28.59
C HIS A 39 4.69 -25.38 -27.13
N SER A 40 5.15 -24.42 -26.33
CA SER A 40 4.69 -24.25 -24.94
C SER A 40 3.37 -23.47 -24.86
N ILE A 41 2.55 -23.77 -23.85
CA ILE A 41 1.28 -23.08 -23.67
C ILE A 41 1.45 -21.57 -23.48
N GLY A 42 0.73 -20.79 -24.30
CA GLY A 42 0.74 -19.34 -24.28
C GLY A 42 1.70 -18.68 -25.28
N ASP A 43 2.55 -19.45 -25.97
CA ASP A 43 3.56 -18.89 -26.88
C ASP A 43 2.99 -18.61 -28.28
N ASP A 44 2.21 -19.53 -28.85
CA ASP A 44 1.67 -19.37 -30.20
C ASP A 44 0.37 -18.54 -30.22
N GLN A 45 0.32 -17.58 -31.15
CA GLN A 45 -0.84 -16.74 -31.38
C GLN A 45 -1.94 -17.40 -32.21
N LYS A 46 -1.62 -18.43 -32.98
CA LYS A 46 -2.58 -19.14 -33.83
C LYS A 46 -3.19 -20.35 -33.13
N CYS A 47 -2.50 -20.93 -32.15
CA CYS A 47 -3.06 -21.96 -31.28
C CYS A 47 -4.24 -21.42 -30.47
N GLN A 48 -5.40 -22.07 -30.63
CA GLN A 48 -6.65 -21.71 -29.95
C GLN A 48 -6.54 -21.91 -28.44
N ILE A 49 -5.88 -22.97 -27.99
CA ILE A 49 -5.68 -23.29 -26.57
C ILE A 49 -4.76 -22.24 -25.92
N CYS A 50 -3.68 -21.83 -26.59
CA CYS A 50 -2.81 -20.73 -26.15
C CYS A 50 -3.54 -19.38 -26.07
N CYS A 51 -4.48 -19.11 -26.99
CA CYS A 51 -5.34 -17.93 -26.91
C CYS A 51 -6.27 -17.97 -25.69
N GLN A 52 -6.90 -19.12 -25.43
CA GLN A 52 -7.76 -19.32 -24.27
C GLN A 52 -6.98 -19.16 -22.97
N TYR A 53 -5.79 -19.75 -22.89
CA TYR A 53 -4.89 -19.63 -21.74
C TYR A 53 -4.47 -18.19 -21.48
N ARG A 54 -4.03 -17.44 -22.49
CA ARG A 54 -3.65 -16.02 -22.33
C ARG A 54 -4.82 -15.16 -21.83
N ASN A 55 -6.02 -15.40 -22.36
CA ASN A 55 -7.23 -14.71 -21.90
C ASN A 55 -7.56 -15.08 -20.44
N LEU A 56 -7.38 -16.34 -20.06
CA LEU A 56 -7.55 -16.80 -18.69
C LEU A 56 -6.54 -16.15 -17.73
N MET A 57 -5.26 -16.07 -18.13
CA MET A 57 -4.21 -15.41 -17.35
C MET A 57 -4.47 -13.91 -17.17
N LYS A 58 -5.01 -13.24 -18.20
CA LYS A 58 -5.48 -11.85 -18.08
C LYS A 58 -6.57 -11.72 -17.02
N ARG A 59 -7.59 -12.59 -17.07
CA ARG A 59 -8.67 -12.60 -16.06
C ARG A 59 -8.17 -12.89 -14.65
N ILE A 60 -7.20 -13.80 -14.48
CA ILE A 60 -6.56 -14.07 -13.19
C ILE A 60 -5.88 -12.80 -12.65
N ASN A 61 -5.18 -12.06 -13.50
CA ASN A 61 -4.54 -10.81 -13.13
C ASN A 61 -5.55 -9.72 -12.78
N ASP A 62 -6.64 -9.58 -13.53
CA ASP A 62 -7.71 -8.63 -13.23
C ASP A 62 -8.34 -8.92 -11.85
N VAL A 63 -8.63 -10.20 -11.56
CA VAL A 63 -9.16 -10.61 -10.25
C VAL A 63 -8.15 -10.35 -9.12
N LYS A 64 -6.85 -10.56 -9.37
CA LYS A 64 -5.79 -10.22 -8.40
C LYS A 64 -5.80 -8.73 -8.08
N GLN A 65 -5.91 -7.85 -9.08
CA GLN A 65 -6.00 -6.41 -8.87
C GLN A 65 -7.26 -6.01 -8.07
N LEU A 66 -8.40 -6.64 -8.36
CA LEU A 66 -9.65 -6.41 -7.60
C LEU A 66 -9.53 -6.83 -6.13
N ILE A 67 -8.82 -7.93 -5.84
CA ILE A 67 -8.55 -8.36 -4.46
C ILE A 67 -7.70 -7.30 -3.75
N GLN A 68 -6.63 -6.81 -4.38
CA GLN A 68 -5.74 -5.79 -3.82
C GLN A 68 -6.49 -4.48 -3.54
N ALA A 69 -7.34 -4.03 -4.47
CA ALA A 69 -8.17 -2.84 -4.27
C ALA A 69 -9.14 -3.00 -3.09
N THR A 70 -9.73 -4.20 -2.94
CA THR A 70 -10.63 -4.50 -1.81
C THR A 70 -9.88 -4.49 -0.47
N GLU A 71 -8.63 -4.96 -0.45
CA GLU A 71 -7.77 -4.92 0.75
C GLU A 71 -7.47 -3.48 1.18
N GLN A 72 -7.14 -2.60 0.24
CA GLN A 72 -6.91 -1.18 0.51
C GLN A 72 -8.17 -0.51 1.09
N GLN A 73 -9.35 -0.79 0.52
CA GLN A 73 -10.63 -0.26 1.03
C GLN A 73 -10.94 -0.75 2.45
N THR A 74 -10.65 -2.01 2.76
CA THR A 74 -10.86 -2.58 4.10
C THR A 74 -9.97 -1.89 5.15
N VAL A 75 -8.74 -1.51 4.76
CA VAL A 75 -7.81 -0.75 5.62
C VAL A 75 -8.35 0.66 5.89
N ILE A 76 -8.87 1.34 4.86
CA ILE A 76 -9.46 2.69 4.99
C ILE A 76 -10.69 2.67 5.91
N VAL A 77 -11.60 1.71 5.75
CA VAL A 77 -12.80 1.59 6.60
C VAL A 77 -12.43 1.31 8.06
N LYS A 78 -11.45 0.42 8.31
CA LYS A 78 -10.96 0.18 9.68
C LYS A 78 -10.30 1.42 10.29
N ALA A 79 -9.59 2.21 9.49
CA ALA A 79 -8.99 3.46 9.94
C ALA A 79 -10.06 4.52 10.29
N ASN A 80 -11.13 4.61 9.50
CA ASN A 80 -12.24 5.54 9.71
C ASN A 80 -13.16 5.15 10.88
N GLN A 81 -13.27 3.85 11.21
CA GLN A 81 -14.04 3.36 12.36
C GLN A 81 -13.30 3.47 13.70
N SER A 82 -11.99 3.74 13.69
CA SER A 82 -11.28 4.11 14.91
C SER A 82 -11.56 5.59 15.22
N VAL A 83 -12.14 5.89 16.39
CA VAL A 83 -12.24 7.28 16.90
C VAL A 83 -10.88 7.95 16.67
N PRO A 84 -10.80 9.10 15.99
CA PRO A 84 -9.52 9.72 15.68
C PRO A 84 -8.84 10.08 17.00
N LYS A 85 -7.95 9.21 17.47
CA LYS A 85 -7.05 9.52 18.58
C LYS A 85 -6.35 10.82 18.20
N ARG A 86 -6.50 11.83 19.05
CA ARG A 86 -5.95 13.18 18.85
C ARG A 86 -4.49 13.03 18.43
N ARG A 87 -4.16 13.49 17.23
CA ARG A 87 -2.80 13.44 16.70
C ARG A 87 -2.07 14.75 17.01
N TYR A 88 -0.77 14.62 17.23
CA TYR A 88 0.14 15.71 17.52
C TYR A 88 1.27 15.73 16.50
N TYR A 89 1.97 16.85 16.41
CA TYR A 89 3.12 17.02 15.54
C TYR A 89 4.39 16.81 16.32
N TYR A 90 5.35 16.10 15.73
CA TYR A 90 6.64 15.78 16.32
C TYR A 90 7.75 16.14 15.35
N ILE A 91 8.85 16.62 15.90
CA ILE A 91 10.12 16.78 15.19
C ILE A 91 11.11 15.80 15.79
N CYS A 92 11.69 14.94 14.96
CA CYS A 92 12.77 14.05 15.35
C CYS A 92 14.05 14.49 14.64
N VAL A 93 15.18 14.43 15.33
CA VAL A 93 16.50 14.66 14.73
C VAL A 93 17.34 13.42 15.02
N ASP A 94 17.76 12.71 13.97
CA ASP A 94 18.61 11.53 14.13
C ASP A 94 20.08 11.91 14.37
N HIS A 95 20.92 10.89 14.58
CA HIS A 95 22.35 11.06 14.78
C HIS A 95 23.10 11.58 13.54
N GLU A 96 22.52 11.44 12.34
CA GLU A 96 23.02 12.02 11.09
C GLU A 96 22.55 13.47 10.89
N ARG A 97 21.84 14.06 11.86
CA ARG A 97 21.18 15.38 11.81
C ARG A 97 20.05 15.49 10.80
N THR A 98 19.50 14.37 10.34
CA THR A 98 18.29 14.33 9.51
C THR A 98 17.09 14.75 10.36
N ILE A 99 16.31 15.71 9.86
CA ILE A 99 15.13 16.24 10.54
C ILE A 99 13.86 15.60 9.96
N TYR A 100 13.08 14.97 10.82
CA TYR A 100 11.81 14.34 10.48
C TYR A 100 10.65 15.13 11.06
N VAL A 101 9.60 15.36 10.27
CA VAL A 101 8.37 16.01 10.75
C VAL A 101 7.22 15.02 10.63
N ILE A 102 6.71 14.56 11.78
CA ILE A 102 5.79 13.43 11.88
C ILE A 102 4.50 13.86 12.56
N ARG A 103 3.36 13.33 12.11
CA ARG A 103 2.06 13.53 12.77
C ARG A 103 1.51 12.20 13.27
N ASP A 104 1.52 12.00 14.58
CA ASP A 104 1.09 10.74 15.19
C ASP A 104 0.34 10.92 16.52
N LYS A 105 -0.18 9.82 17.06
CA LYS A 105 -0.97 9.72 18.29
C LYS A 105 -0.11 9.90 19.54
N GLY A 106 1.17 9.53 19.48
CA GLY A 106 2.08 9.54 20.62
C GLY A 106 3.54 9.71 20.20
N ILE A 107 4.37 10.10 21.18
CA ILE A 107 5.81 10.29 20.99
C ILE A 107 6.51 8.98 20.60
N ARG A 108 6.14 7.86 21.23
CA ARG A 108 6.69 6.53 20.91
C ARG A 108 6.30 6.05 19.52
N ASP A 109 5.07 6.33 19.10
CA ASP A 109 4.61 6.01 17.74
C ASP A 109 5.41 6.84 16.71
N ALA A 110 5.64 8.13 17.00
CA ALA A 110 6.45 9.01 16.18
C ALA A 110 7.91 8.52 16.05
N GLU A 111 8.53 8.09 17.15
CA GLU A 111 9.87 7.47 17.14
C GLU A 111 9.88 6.15 16.35
N GLY A 112 8.76 5.41 16.41
CA GLY A 112 8.52 4.16 15.70
C GLY A 112 8.65 4.23 14.17
N TRP A 113 8.54 5.42 13.57
CA TRP A 113 8.69 5.60 12.13
C TRP A 113 10.14 5.66 11.65
N ILE A 114 11.06 5.99 12.53
CA ILE A 114 12.47 6.15 12.17
C ILE A 114 13.13 4.77 12.17
N PRO A 115 13.96 4.41 11.19
CA PRO A 115 14.66 3.12 11.20
C PRO A 115 15.49 2.94 12.48
N LEU A 116 15.57 1.72 13.03
CA LEU A 116 16.20 1.44 14.33
C LEU A 116 17.67 1.90 14.38
N GLU A 117 18.38 1.69 13.28
CA GLU A 117 19.76 2.12 13.06
C GLU A 117 19.93 3.65 13.14
N LYS A 118 18.87 4.42 12.87
CA LYS A 118 18.86 5.88 12.94
C LYS A 118 18.44 6.44 14.29
N ARG A 119 17.79 5.64 15.15
CA ARG A 119 17.24 6.10 16.44
C ARG A 119 18.28 6.35 17.53
N ARG A 120 19.54 5.99 17.32
CA ARG A 120 20.58 6.17 18.35
C ARG A 120 20.63 7.65 18.76
N ASP A 121 20.38 7.91 20.04
CA ASP A 121 20.33 9.25 20.66
C ASP A 121 19.28 10.23 20.07
N MET A 122 18.36 9.73 19.25
CA MET A 122 17.26 10.51 18.70
C MET A 122 16.20 10.78 19.76
N LYS A 123 15.68 12.01 19.81
CA LYS A 123 14.52 12.37 20.63
C LYS A 123 13.43 12.98 19.77
N ALA A 124 12.24 12.41 19.83
CA ALA A 124 11.06 13.06 19.27
C ALA A 124 10.61 14.21 20.19
N THR A 125 10.46 15.41 19.65
CA THR A 125 9.94 16.56 20.39
C THR A 125 8.58 16.91 19.85
N ARG A 126 7.57 16.93 20.73
CA ARG A 126 6.23 17.40 20.35
C ARG A 126 6.27 18.90 20.10
N VAL A 127 5.71 19.33 18.97
CA VAL A 127 5.66 20.73 18.56
C VAL A 127 4.24 21.15 18.19
N SER A 128 4.03 22.46 18.07
CA SER A 128 2.80 23.00 17.50
C SER A 128 2.73 22.70 15.99
N GLN A 129 1.51 22.68 15.46
CA GLN A 129 1.27 22.55 14.02
C GLN A 129 2.01 23.63 13.22
N ALA A 130 1.94 24.89 13.68
CA ALA A 130 2.61 26.02 13.03
C ALA A 130 4.12 25.79 12.94
N ARG A 131 4.75 25.29 14.02
CA ARG A 131 6.19 25.00 14.05
C ARG A 131 6.55 23.85 13.10
N ALA A 132 5.75 22.79 13.05
CA ALA A 132 5.96 21.68 12.13
C ALA A 132 5.92 22.13 10.65
N PHE A 133 4.94 22.97 10.29
CA PHE A 133 4.84 23.52 8.94
C PHE A 133 5.98 24.47 8.61
N GLN A 134 6.43 25.29 9.57
CA GLN A 134 7.59 26.16 9.37
C GLN A 134 8.85 25.36 9.06
N VAL A 135 9.09 24.26 9.78
CA VAL A 135 10.25 23.39 9.51
C VAL A 135 10.16 22.73 8.14
N LEU A 136 8.98 22.22 7.73
CA LEU A 136 8.77 21.71 6.37
C LEU A 136 9.03 22.76 5.29
N GLN A 137 8.62 24.01 5.51
CA GLN A 137 8.84 25.11 4.56
C GLN A 137 10.32 25.44 4.37
N ILE A 138 11.12 25.32 5.44
CA ILE A 138 12.57 25.59 5.41
C ILE A 138 13.30 24.46 4.67
N LEU A 139 12.93 23.21 4.95
CA LEU A 139 13.68 22.04 4.48
C LEU A 139 13.30 21.57 3.06
N ASP A 140 12.09 21.85 2.56
CA ASP A 140 11.67 21.43 1.22
C ASP A 140 10.93 22.55 0.47
N GLN A 141 11.68 23.36 -0.27
CA GLN A 141 11.13 24.51 -1.00
C GLN A 141 10.32 24.12 -2.23
N LYS A 142 10.61 22.97 -2.87
CA LYS A 142 9.99 22.58 -4.15
C LYS A 142 8.61 21.93 -3.97
N ASN A 143 8.38 21.15 -2.90
CA ASN A 143 7.13 20.40 -2.71
C ASN A 143 6.33 20.79 -1.45
N ARG A 144 6.60 21.98 -0.88
CA ARG A 144 6.03 22.44 0.42
C ARG A 144 4.51 22.33 0.54
N LYS A 145 3.76 22.72 -0.51
CA LYS A 145 2.28 22.81 -0.42
C LYS A 145 1.65 21.43 -0.32
N ASP A 146 2.12 20.49 -1.14
CA ASP A 146 1.60 19.13 -1.18
C ASP A 146 1.98 18.37 0.09
N ARG A 147 3.22 18.51 0.57
CA ARG A 147 3.66 17.86 1.82
C ARG A 147 2.95 18.37 3.07
N ILE A 148 2.69 19.69 3.16
CA ILE A 148 1.85 20.24 4.22
C ILE A 148 0.42 19.72 4.10
N ASN A 149 -0.11 19.62 2.88
CA ASN A 149 -1.45 19.10 2.63
C ASN A 149 -1.57 17.62 3.07
N PHE A 150 -0.58 16.79 2.72
CA PHE A 150 -0.51 15.41 3.16
C PHE A 150 -0.36 15.30 4.68
N LEU A 151 0.55 16.05 5.31
CA LEU A 151 0.70 16.03 6.78
C LEU A 151 -0.59 16.49 7.51
N ARG A 152 -1.40 17.33 6.87
CA ARG A 152 -2.65 17.85 7.44
C ARG A 152 -3.83 16.89 7.28
N HIS A 153 -3.94 16.19 6.16
CA HIS A 153 -5.17 15.46 5.81
C HIS A 153 -4.98 13.96 5.63
N ASP A 154 -3.75 13.50 5.43
CA ASP A 154 -3.48 12.08 5.27
C ASP A 154 -3.09 11.45 6.62
N ASN A 155 -3.91 10.48 7.03
CA ASN A 155 -3.71 9.70 8.24
C ASN A 155 -2.51 8.74 8.16
N PHE A 156 -1.92 8.59 6.97
CA PHE A 156 -0.84 7.67 6.64
C PHE A 156 0.37 8.37 6.03
N TYR A 157 0.41 9.70 6.00
CA TYR A 157 1.56 10.41 5.44
C TYR A 157 2.72 10.50 6.44
N PHE A 158 3.85 9.92 6.03
CA PHE A 158 5.16 10.03 6.67
C PHE A 158 5.98 11.05 5.92
N GLY A 159 6.07 12.26 6.47
CA GLY A 159 6.90 13.33 5.93
C GLY A 159 8.38 13.03 6.17
N VAL A 160 9.00 12.24 5.29
CA VAL A 160 10.46 12.17 5.18
C VAL A 160 10.91 13.45 4.48
N VAL A 161 11.64 14.32 5.17
CA VAL A 161 12.43 15.36 4.50
C VAL A 161 13.87 14.87 4.44
N ASP A 162 14.40 14.79 3.22
CA ASP A 162 15.72 14.25 2.94
C ASP A 162 16.84 15.28 3.19
N LYS A 163 18.05 14.74 3.27
CA LYS A 163 19.34 15.27 3.72
C LYS A 163 19.73 16.65 3.19
N GLY A 164 20.46 17.37 4.03
CA GLY A 164 21.45 18.35 3.57
C GLY A 164 22.62 17.66 2.89
#